data_AF-A0A7C3R0R5-F1
#
_entry.id   AF-A0A7C3R0R5-F1
#
_cell.length_a   1.000
_cell.length_b   1.000
_cell.length_c   1.000
_cell.angle_alpha   90.00
_cell.angle_beta   90.00
_cell.angle_gamma   90.00
#
_symmetry.space_group_name_H-M   'P 1'
#
loop_
_entity.id
_entity.type
_entity.pdbx_description
1 polymer ?
#
loop_
_entity_poly.entity_id
_entity_poly.type
_entity_poly.pdbx_seq_one_letter_code
_entity_poly.pdbx_strand_id
1 'polypeptide(L)'
;GNASRAMERMLATVELIRRRYHFAGYVHLKILPGADDACIEAAIKMAQRVSVNLEAPNAMRLEAISQSKDFQHDLLGTLCKVDELRRQTGRPVSITTQFVVGAADETDREILSSAAHLYHKLHLDRAYYSAFQPIENTPLENHPLTPPSREHRLYQADFLLRQYGFHYEEIVFDPQGNMPSYGDPKLIWAMHHPEIFPVEINTASQEQLLRIPGIGPKSAKRIIAWRKKGKFRELYELAKVGADANRAAPFVLLNGKRPCFQMPLSL
;
A
#
# COMPACT_ATOMS: atom_id res chain seq x y z
N GLY A 1 -26.37 -15.85 7.10
CA GLY A 1 -26.44 -15.23 8.45
C GLY A 1 -26.61 -13.74 8.27
N ASN A 2 -27.32 -13.04 9.17
CA ASN A 2 -27.55 -11.59 9.05
C ASN A 2 -26.27 -10.81 9.42
N ALA A 3 -25.73 -10.03 8.48
CA ALA A 3 -24.50 -9.25 8.63
C ALA A 3 -24.62 -8.18 9.73
N SER A 4 -25.72 -7.43 9.79
CA SER A 4 -26.00 -6.47 10.88
C SER A 4 -25.99 -7.14 12.24
N ARG A 5 -26.65 -8.30 12.41
CA ARG A 5 -26.64 -9.00 13.71
C ARG A 5 -25.23 -9.43 14.14
N ALA A 6 -24.38 -9.82 13.19
CA ALA A 6 -22.99 -10.13 13.49
C ALA A 6 -22.21 -8.86 13.87
N MET A 7 -22.46 -7.76 13.15
CA MET A 7 -21.83 -6.47 13.40
C MET A 7 -22.24 -5.87 14.76
N GLU A 8 -23.51 -5.96 15.15
CA GLU A 8 -24.02 -5.56 16.47
C GLU A 8 -23.27 -6.29 17.60
N ARG A 9 -23.03 -7.59 17.46
CA ARG A 9 -22.26 -8.36 18.46
C ARG A 9 -20.80 -7.93 18.53
N MET A 10 -20.19 -7.61 17.38
CA MET A 10 -18.84 -7.06 17.32
C MET A 10 -18.78 -5.68 18.01
N LEU A 11 -19.74 -4.81 17.74
CA LEU A 11 -19.85 -3.48 18.37
C LEU A 11 -20.09 -3.57 19.88
N ALA A 12 -20.97 -4.46 20.34
CA ALA A 12 -21.19 -4.70 21.77
C ALA A 12 -19.91 -5.19 22.47
N THR A 13 -19.10 -6.00 21.77
CA THR A 13 -17.78 -6.42 22.28
C THR A 13 -16.83 -5.23 22.40
N VAL A 14 -16.79 -4.36 21.39
CA VAL A 14 -15.99 -3.12 21.43
C VAL A 14 -16.47 -2.20 22.56
N GLU A 15 -17.77 -2.09 22.77
CA GLU A 15 -18.34 -1.26 23.84
C GLU A 15 -17.93 -1.79 25.21
N LEU A 16 -18.01 -3.11 25.40
CA LEU A 16 -17.61 -3.77 26.63
C LEU A 16 -16.13 -3.49 26.96
N ILE A 17 -15.22 -3.64 26.00
CA ILE A 17 -13.79 -3.39 26.24
C ILE A 17 -13.51 -1.90 26.51
N ARG A 18 -14.25 -0.98 25.89
CA ARG A 18 -14.08 0.47 26.11
C ARG A 18 -14.64 0.92 27.45
N ARG A 19 -15.85 0.47 27.81
CA ARG A 19 -16.60 0.99 28.97
C ARG A 19 -16.34 0.22 30.25
N ARG A 20 -16.30 -1.11 30.19
CA ARG A 20 -16.12 -1.96 31.39
C ARG A 20 -14.65 -2.20 31.71
N TYR A 21 -13.86 -2.49 30.68
CA TYR A 21 -12.44 -2.82 30.85
C TYR A 21 -11.52 -1.62 30.62
N HIS A 22 -12.07 -0.44 30.29
CA HIS A 22 -11.34 0.81 30.10
C HIS A 22 -10.15 0.69 29.13
N PHE A 23 -10.24 -0.16 28.11
CA PHE A 23 -9.19 -0.33 27.12
C PHE A 23 -9.05 0.95 26.29
N ALA A 24 -7.96 1.70 26.51
CA ALA A 24 -7.64 2.92 25.77
C ALA A 24 -6.79 2.66 24.51
N GLY A 25 -6.44 1.41 24.22
CA GLY A 25 -5.59 1.05 23.10
C GLY A 25 -6.27 1.12 21.74
N TYR A 26 -5.53 0.66 20.74
CA TYR A 26 -5.93 0.67 19.35
C TYR A 26 -6.95 -0.45 19.03
N VAL A 27 -8.03 -0.09 18.36
CA VAL A 27 -9.08 -1.01 17.87
C VAL A 27 -9.20 -0.84 16.36
N HIS A 28 -9.01 -1.95 15.64
CA HIS A 28 -9.34 -2.08 14.22
C HIS A 28 -10.59 -2.96 14.10
N LEU A 29 -11.66 -2.41 13.55
CA LEU A 29 -12.93 -3.10 13.41
C LEU A 29 -13.25 -3.40 11.94
N LYS A 30 -13.45 -4.67 11.61
CA LYS A 30 -13.91 -5.07 10.27
C LYS A 30 -15.40 -4.79 10.14
N ILE A 31 -15.78 -4.06 9.11
CA ILE A 31 -17.17 -3.84 8.72
C ILE A 31 -17.57 -4.97 7.77
N LEU A 32 -18.66 -5.64 8.10
CA LEU A 32 -19.19 -6.71 7.28
C LEU A 32 -20.00 -6.12 6.11
N PRO A 33 -19.80 -6.62 4.88
CA PRO A 33 -20.65 -6.26 3.74
C PRO A 33 -22.13 -6.47 4.07
N GLY A 34 -22.97 -5.49 3.73
CA GLY A 34 -24.40 -5.49 4.04
C GLY A 34 -24.76 -5.10 5.48
N ALA A 35 -23.82 -4.57 6.27
CA ALA A 35 -24.13 -3.92 7.53
C ALA A 35 -24.89 -2.61 7.30
N ASP A 36 -25.89 -2.32 8.14
CA ASP A 36 -26.62 -1.06 8.08
C ASP A 36 -25.77 0.16 8.48
N ASP A 37 -26.25 1.34 8.08
CA ASP A 37 -25.59 2.63 8.31
C ASP A 37 -25.37 2.90 9.81
N ALA A 38 -26.29 2.47 10.68
CA ALA A 38 -26.16 2.67 12.12
C ALA A 38 -24.98 1.89 12.71
N CYS A 39 -24.78 0.65 12.26
CA CYS A 39 -23.64 -0.17 12.62
C CYS A 39 -22.32 0.44 12.11
N ILE A 40 -22.30 0.93 10.87
CA ILE A 40 -21.13 1.58 10.28
C ILE A 40 -20.77 2.85 11.05
N GLU A 41 -21.76 3.70 11.37
CA GLU A 41 -21.54 4.92 12.12
C GLU A 41 -21.02 4.62 13.54
N ALA A 42 -21.59 3.62 14.21
CA ALA A 42 -21.11 3.17 15.52
C ALA A 42 -19.65 2.68 15.45
N ALA A 43 -19.29 1.91 14.41
CA ALA A 43 -17.93 1.45 14.19
C ALA A 43 -16.94 2.62 14.07
N ILE A 44 -17.29 3.63 13.25
CA ILE A 44 -16.51 4.86 13.07
C ILE A 44 -16.32 5.62 14.39
N LYS A 45 -17.33 5.64 15.25
CA LYS A 45 -17.27 6.31 16.57
C LYS A 45 -16.44 5.55 17.61
N MET A 46 -16.16 4.26 17.43
CA MET A 46 -15.56 3.43 18.49
C MET A 46 -14.15 2.91 18.15
N ALA A 47 -13.81 2.85 16.86
CA ALA A 47 -12.55 2.31 16.36
C ALA A 47 -11.57 3.41 15.91
N GLN A 48 -10.28 3.07 15.89
CA GLN A 48 -9.23 3.92 15.28
C GLN A 48 -9.06 3.59 13.80
N ARG A 49 -9.42 2.38 13.39
CA ARG A 49 -9.44 1.94 12.00
C ARG A 49 -10.65 1.07 11.74
N VAL A 50 -11.18 1.20 10.54
CA VAL A 50 -12.19 0.30 9.99
C VAL A 50 -11.68 -0.34 8.70
N SER A 51 -12.17 -1.54 8.38
CA SER A 51 -11.87 -2.20 7.11
C SER A 51 -13.10 -2.81 6.47
N VAL A 52 -13.10 -2.81 5.14
CA VAL A 52 -14.00 -3.63 4.32
C VAL A 52 -13.11 -4.32 3.30
N ASN A 53 -13.16 -5.65 3.22
CA ASN A 53 -12.32 -6.39 2.27
C ASN A 53 -13.00 -6.40 0.91
N LEU A 54 -12.31 -5.91 -0.13
CA LEU A 54 -12.78 -6.04 -1.50
C LEU A 54 -12.50 -7.42 -2.09
N GLU A 55 -11.47 -8.11 -1.60
CA GLU A 55 -11.04 -9.46 -2.00
C GLU A 55 -10.46 -9.55 -3.42
N ALA A 56 -11.11 -8.92 -4.41
CA ALA A 56 -10.67 -8.83 -5.80
C ALA A 56 -10.60 -7.36 -6.26
N PRO A 57 -9.92 -7.03 -7.38
CA PRO A 57 -9.78 -5.65 -7.83
C PRO A 57 -11.04 -5.06 -8.48
N ASN A 58 -11.94 -5.91 -9.01
CA ASN A 58 -13.15 -5.51 -9.72
C ASN A 58 -14.22 -6.61 -9.66
N ALA A 59 -15.43 -6.31 -10.14
CA ALA A 59 -16.58 -7.21 -10.11
C ALA A 59 -16.35 -8.53 -10.86
N MET A 60 -15.79 -8.46 -12.07
CA MET A 60 -15.52 -9.64 -12.90
C MET A 60 -14.53 -10.60 -12.20
N ARG A 61 -13.49 -10.06 -11.55
CA ARG A 61 -12.56 -10.87 -10.76
C ARG A 61 -13.18 -11.42 -9.47
N LEU A 62 -14.09 -10.68 -8.84
CA LEU A 62 -14.78 -11.18 -7.64
C LEU A 62 -15.68 -12.38 -7.97
N GLU A 63 -16.41 -12.33 -9.08
CA GLU A 63 -17.31 -13.42 -9.52
C GLU A 63 -16.56 -14.74 -9.73
N ALA A 64 -15.29 -14.68 -10.15
CA ALA A 64 -14.45 -15.86 -10.33
C ALA A 64 -14.14 -16.60 -9.01
N ILE A 65 -14.17 -15.90 -7.87
CA ILE A 65 -13.79 -16.45 -6.55
C ILE A 65 -14.93 -16.51 -5.54
N SER A 66 -16.03 -15.79 -5.79
CA SER A 66 -17.21 -15.77 -4.94
C SER A 66 -18.45 -15.35 -5.72
N GLN A 67 -19.51 -16.16 -5.63
CA GLN A 67 -20.84 -15.84 -6.16
C GLN A 67 -21.78 -15.21 -5.12
N SER A 68 -21.30 -15.03 -3.89
CA SER A 68 -22.13 -14.64 -2.74
C SER A 68 -22.15 -13.13 -2.44
N LYS A 69 -21.35 -12.34 -3.15
CA LYS A 69 -21.10 -10.93 -2.84
C LYS A 69 -21.21 -10.09 -4.10
N ASP A 70 -21.91 -8.97 -4.00
CA ASP A 70 -21.92 -7.94 -5.04
C ASP A 70 -20.73 -6.98 -4.81
N PHE A 71 -19.81 -6.90 -5.78
CA PHE A 71 -18.65 -6.02 -5.68
C PHE A 71 -19.05 -4.54 -5.57
N GLN A 72 -20.04 -4.10 -6.33
CA GLN A 72 -20.44 -2.69 -6.41
C GLN A 72 -21.26 -2.28 -5.19
N HIS A 73 -22.25 -3.07 -4.82
CA HIS A 73 -23.18 -2.74 -3.75
C HIS A 73 -22.64 -3.14 -2.38
N ASP A 74 -22.22 -4.39 -2.21
CA ASP A 74 -21.88 -4.93 -0.89
C ASP A 74 -20.47 -4.51 -0.45
N LEU A 75 -19.51 -4.42 -1.38
CA LEU A 75 -18.11 -4.16 -1.05
C LEU A 75 -17.72 -2.70 -1.26
N LEU A 76 -17.74 -2.23 -2.50
CA LEU A 76 -17.37 -0.85 -2.85
C LEU A 76 -18.39 0.14 -2.28
N GLY A 77 -19.68 -0.16 -2.37
CA GLY A 77 -20.76 0.64 -1.79
C GLY A 77 -20.61 0.82 -0.28
N THR A 78 -20.25 -0.24 0.44
CA THR A 78 -19.93 -0.16 1.88
C THR A 78 -18.72 0.75 2.11
N LEU A 79 -17.62 0.62 1.35
CA LEU A 79 -16.46 1.53 1.49
C LEU A 79 -16.83 2.99 1.22
N CYS A 80 -17.64 3.26 0.19
CA CYS A 80 -18.16 4.60 -0.10
C CYS A 80 -18.96 5.15 1.09
N LYS A 81 -19.85 4.34 1.68
CA LYS A 81 -20.63 4.71 2.86
C LYS A 81 -19.75 4.97 4.09
N VAL A 82 -18.71 4.16 4.31
CA VAL A 82 -17.74 4.38 5.39
C VAL A 82 -17.04 5.73 5.23
N ASP A 83 -16.56 6.05 4.03
CA ASP A 83 -15.90 7.33 3.76
C ASP A 83 -16.86 8.52 3.90
N GLU A 84 -18.10 8.38 3.41
CA GLU A 84 -19.16 9.37 3.58
C GLU A 84 -19.41 9.68 5.08
N LEU A 85 -19.69 8.65 5.88
CA LEU A 85 -19.97 8.80 7.31
C LEU A 85 -18.74 9.28 8.09
N ARG A 86 -17.53 8.86 7.70
CA ARG A 86 -16.29 9.41 8.29
C ARG A 86 -16.21 10.92 8.09
N ARG A 87 -16.49 11.39 6.86
CA ARG A 87 -16.47 12.82 6.54
C ARG A 87 -17.56 13.59 7.30
N GLN A 88 -18.77 13.04 7.39
CA GLN A 88 -19.87 13.66 8.15
C GLN A 88 -19.59 13.74 9.66
N THR A 89 -19.00 12.69 10.25
CA THR A 89 -18.69 12.65 11.69
C THR A 89 -17.44 13.46 12.06
N GLY A 90 -16.59 13.82 11.09
CA GLY A 90 -15.33 14.52 11.33
C GLY A 90 -14.30 13.74 12.14
N ARG A 91 -14.52 12.42 12.34
CA ARG A 91 -13.65 11.55 13.14
C ARG A 91 -12.42 11.12 12.32
N PRO A 92 -11.21 11.19 12.89
CA PRO A 92 -10.00 10.73 12.19
C PRO A 92 -9.87 9.20 12.27
N VAL A 93 -10.82 8.48 11.67
CA VAL A 93 -10.75 7.02 11.55
C VAL A 93 -10.04 6.63 10.25
N SER A 94 -9.09 5.70 10.37
CA SER A 94 -8.40 5.13 9.22
C SER A 94 -9.31 4.15 8.48
N ILE A 95 -9.36 4.19 7.16
CA ILE A 95 -10.10 3.24 6.32
C ILE A 95 -9.09 2.36 5.58
N THR A 96 -9.32 1.05 5.62
CA THR A 96 -8.46 0.08 4.93
C THR A 96 -9.25 -0.97 4.15
N THR A 97 -8.60 -1.60 3.18
CA THR A 97 -9.16 -2.73 2.43
C THR A 97 -8.13 -3.84 2.30
N GLN A 98 -8.55 -4.98 1.79
CA GLN A 98 -7.67 -6.11 1.50
C GLN A 98 -8.05 -6.77 0.16
N PHE A 99 -7.02 -7.11 -0.61
CA PHE A 99 -7.08 -7.94 -1.81
C PHE A 99 -6.45 -9.32 -1.52
N VAL A 100 -7.04 -10.35 -2.10
CA VAL A 100 -6.44 -11.68 -2.22
C VAL A 100 -5.76 -11.73 -3.59
N VAL A 101 -4.45 -11.91 -3.58
CA VAL A 101 -3.61 -11.80 -4.79
C VAL A 101 -3.45 -13.17 -5.43
N GLY A 102 -3.73 -13.24 -6.72
CA GLY A 102 -3.65 -14.39 -7.60
C GLY A 102 -4.70 -15.47 -7.31
N ALA A 103 -5.88 -15.08 -6.85
CA ALA A 103 -7.00 -16.01 -6.68
C ALA A 103 -7.96 -16.00 -7.88
N ALA A 104 -7.96 -14.94 -8.69
CA ALA A 104 -8.94 -14.69 -9.75
C ALA A 104 -8.29 -14.43 -11.13
N ASP A 105 -7.05 -14.90 -11.33
CA ASP A 105 -6.21 -14.60 -12.49
C ASP A 105 -6.07 -13.11 -12.81
N GLU A 106 -6.19 -12.26 -11.79
CA GLU A 106 -6.06 -10.82 -11.92
C GLU A 106 -4.60 -10.39 -12.07
N THR A 107 -4.38 -9.32 -12.82
CA THR A 107 -3.05 -8.74 -13.05
C THR A 107 -2.66 -7.76 -11.94
N ASP A 108 -1.35 -7.54 -11.74
CA ASP A 108 -0.88 -6.51 -10.80
C ASP A 108 -1.39 -5.10 -11.17
N ARG A 109 -1.56 -4.86 -12.48
CA ARG A 109 -2.15 -3.64 -13.03
C ARG A 109 -3.58 -3.42 -12.52
N GLU A 110 -4.44 -4.44 -12.59
CA GLU A 110 -5.81 -4.34 -12.08
C GLU A 110 -5.84 -4.05 -10.58
N ILE A 111 -5.01 -4.74 -9.79
CA ILE A 111 -4.90 -4.56 -8.35
C ILE A 111 -4.46 -3.13 -8.00
N LEU A 112 -3.36 -2.66 -8.59
CA LEU A 112 -2.82 -1.34 -8.27
C LEU A 112 -3.69 -0.21 -8.81
N SER A 113 -4.37 -0.41 -9.95
CA SER A 113 -5.34 0.56 -10.46
C SER A 113 -6.51 0.71 -9.49
N SER A 114 -7.07 -0.40 -8.99
CA SER A 114 -8.13 -0.40 -7.98
C SER A 114 -7.66 0.29 -6.69
N ALA A 115 -6.49 -0.06 -6.17
CA ALA A 115 -5.92 0.57 -4.98
C ALA A 115 -5.70 2.08 -5.17
N ALA A 116 -5.11 2.52 -6.28
CA ALA A 116 -4.89 3.92 -6.61
C ALA A 116 -6.21 4.71 -6.69
N HIS A 117 -7.24 4.12 -7.30
CA HIS A 117 -8.57 4.71 -7.35
C HIS A 117 -9.16 4.91 -5.95
N LEU A 118 -9.05 3.90 -5.07
CA LEU A 118 -9.55 3.98 -3.69
C LEU A 118 -8.80 5.02 -2.86
N TYR A 119 -7.49 5.16 -3.04
CA TYR A 119 -6.71 6.23 -2.41
C TYR A 119 -7.19 7.61 -2.84
N HIS A 120 -7.40 7.80 -4.14
CA HIS A 120 -7.80 9.10 -4.68
C HIS A 120 -9.26 9.46 -4.38
N LYS A 121 -10.20 8.50 -4.50
CA LYS A 121 -11.64 8.77 -4.40
C LYS A 121 -12.20 8.60 -2.99
N LEU A 122 -11.70 7.64 -2.22
CA LEU A 122 -12.23 7.30 -0.88
C LEU A 122 -11.26 7.67 0.25
N HIS A 123 -10.14 8.33 -0.07
CA HIS A 123 -9.08 8.69 0.88
C HIS A 123 -8.74 7.53 1.80
N LEU A 124 -8.54 6.36 1.17
CA LEU A 124 -8.14 5.14 1.85
C LEU A 124 -6.76 5.34 2.48
N ASP A 125 -6.50 4.79 3.66
CA ASP A 125 -5.20 4.92 4.31
C ASP A 125 -4.23 3.82 3.86
N ARG A 126 -4.76 2.62 3.60
CA ARG A 126 -3.97 1.44 3.24
C ARG A 126 -4.80 0.33 2.62
N ALA A 127 -4.27 -0.26 1.56
CA ALA A 127 -4.64 -1.57 1.05
C ALA A 127 -3.68 -2.64 1.61
N TYR A 128 -4.24 -3.79 1.92
CA TYR A 128 -3.50 -5.00 2.28
C TYR A 128 -3.55 -5.99 1.12
N TYR A 129 -2.46 -6.73 0.96
CA TYR A 129 -2.30 -7.77 -0.05
C TYR A 129 -1.99 -9.07 0.67
N SER A 130 -2.70 -10.13 0.31
CA SER A 130 -2.47 -11.47 0.82
C SER A 130 -2.35 -12.42 -0.36
N ALA A 131 -1.19 -13.04 -0.55
CA ALA A 131 -1.02 -14.08 -1.55
C ALA A 131 -2.04 -15.20 -1.33
N PHE A 132 -2.70 -15.63 -2.41
CA PHE A 132 -3.59 -16.77 -2.39
C PHE A 132 -2.83 -18.05 -2.05
N GLN A 133 -3.43 -18.84 -1.16
CA GLN A 133 -2.97 -20.18 -0.81
C GLN A 133 -4.16 -21.13 -0.99
N PRO A 134 -4.00 -22.20 -1.78
CA PRO A 134 -5.06 -23.21 -1.92
C PRO A 134 -5.29 -23.91 -0.59
N ILE A 135 -6.56 -24.18 -0.28
CA ILE A 135 -6.98 -24.90 0.92
C ILE A 135 -7.75 -26.14 0.46
N GLU A 136 -7.39 -27.30 1.00
CA GLU A 136 -8.07 -28.56 0.71
C GLU A 136 -9.58 -28.47 1.01
N ASN A 137 -10.39 -29.14 0.18
CA ASN A 137 -11.85 -29.16 0.29
C ASN A 137 -12.50 -27.77 0.11
N THR A 138 -11.90 -26.92 -0.73
CA THR A 138 -12.49 -25.65 -1.15
C THR A 138 -12.56 -25.56 -2.67
N PRO A 139 -13.46 -24.74 -3.26
CA PRO A 139 -13.58 -24.63 -4.71
C PRO A 139 -12.29 -24.26 -5.45
N LEU A 140 -11.33 -23.63 -4.77
CA LEU A 140 -10.05 -23.19 -5.31
C LEU A 140 -8.87 -24.07 -4.87
N GLU A 141 -9.11 -25.30 -4.39
CA GLU A 141 -8.04 -26.20 -3.92
C GLU A 141 -7.00 -26.53 -5.02
N ASN A 142 -7.42 -26.56 -6.28
CA ASN A 142 -6.56 -26.85 -7.43
C ASN A 142 -5.99 -25.58 -8.08
N HIS A 143 -6.31 -24.39 -7.54
CA HIS A 143 -5.78 -23.14 -8.06
C HIS A 143 -4.30 -22.99 -7.65
N PRO A 144 -3.41 -22.52 -8.55
CA PRO A 144 -2.01 -22.30 -8.22
C PRO A 144 -1.79 -21.41 -7.01
N LEU A 145 -0.83 -21.76 -6.17
CA LEU A 145 -0.38 -20.91 -5.06
C LEU A 145 0.26 -19.62 -5.61
N THR A 146 -0.02 -18.48 -4.97
CA THR A 146 0.59 -17.22 -5.39
C THR A 146 1.99 -17.07 -4.80
N PRO A 147 3.02 -16.75 -5.60
CA PRO A 147 4.37 -16.54 -5.09
C PRO A 147 4.42 -15.40 -4.06
N PRO A 148 5.06 -15.59 -2.88
CA PRO A 148 5.21 -14.53 -1.88
C PRO A 148 5.92 -13.27 -2.40
N SER A 149 6.78 -13.43 -3.41
CA SER A 149 7.46 -12.31 -4.06
C SER A 149 6.49 -11.35 -4.76
N ARG A 150 5.36 -11.85 -5.28
CA ARG A 150 4.31 -11.03 -5.91
C ARG A 150 3.59 -10.18 -4.87
N GLU A 151 3.23 -10.76 -3.73
CA GLU A 151 2.67 -10.01 -2.59
C GLU A 151 3.62 -8.89 -2.13
N HIS A 152 4.91 -9.23 -1.95
CA HIS A 152 5.91 -8.25 -1.55
C HIS A 152 6.06 -7.10 -2.56
N ARG A 153 6.05 -7.39 -3.87
CA ARG A 153 6.08 -6.38 -4.92
C ARG A 153 4.90 -5.42 -4.87
N LEU A 154 3.69 -5.94 -4.64
CA LEU A 154 2.48 -5.11 -4.50
C LEU A 154 2.61 -4.17 -3.30
N TYR A 155 3.13 -4.65 -2.16
CA TYR A 155 3.42 -3.76 -1.03
C TYR A 155 4.48 -2.71 -1.36
N GLN A 156 5.51 -3.05 -2.13
CA GLN A 156 6.52 -2.07 -2.54
C GLN A 156 5.93 -0.99 -3.45
N ALA A 157 5.16 -1.37 -4.47
CA ALA A 157 4.50 -0.43 -5.39
C ALA A 157 3.46 0.43 -4.66
N ASP A 158 2.62 -0.16 -3.82
CA ASP A 158 1.66 0.55 -2.98
C ASP A 158 2.34 1.61 -2.09
N PHE A 159 3.52 1.29 -1.54
CA PHE A 159 4.28 2.23 -0.74
C PHE A 159 4.77 3.41 -1.58
N LEU A 160 5.13 3.20 -2.86
CA LEU A 160 5.47 4.29 -3.77
C LEU A 160 4.31 5.25 -3.97
N LEU A 161 3.12 4.71 -4.23
CA LEU A 161 1.89 5.51 -4.42
C LEU A 161 1.59 6.34 -3.17
N ARG A 162 1.59 5.72 -1.98
CA ARG A 162 1.16 6.39 -0.76
C ARG A 162 2.20 7.29 -0.10
N GLN A 163 3.49 7.02 -0.26
CA GLN A 163 4.54 7.63 0.58
C GLN A 163 5.66 8.29 -0.21
N TYR A 164 5.81 7.97 -1.51
CA TYR A 164 6.85 8.55 -2.36
C TYR A 164 6.32 9.56 -3.36
N GLY A 165 4.99 9.71 -3.47
CA GLY A 165 4.37 10.62 -4.43
C GLY A 165 4.41 10.11 -5.86
N PHE A 166 4.52 8.78 -6.05
CA PHE A 166 4.38 8.19 -7.38
C PHE A 166 2.91 8.19 -7.79
N HIS A 167 2.66 8.48 -9.05
CA HIS A 167 1.38 8.27 -9.71
C HIS A 167 1.29 6.83 -10.22
N TYR A 168 0.07 6.35 -10.42
CA TYR A 168 -0.16 4.99 -10.90
C TYR A 168 0.45 4.75 -12.29
N GLU A 169 0.41 5.76 -13.15
CA GLU A 169 0.96 5.76 -14.50
C GLU A 169 2.49 5.62 -14.51
N GLU A 170 3.15 5.90 -13.39
CA GLU A 170 4.59 5.73 -13.23
C GLU A 170 4.97 4.29 -12.88
N ILE A 171 4.02 3.40 -12.54
CA ILE A 171 4.35 2.01 -12.22
C ILE A 171 4.61 1.23 -13.51
N VAL A 172 5.78 0.57 -13.58
CA VAL A 172 6.19 -0.22 -14.74
C VAL A 172 5.56 -1.61 -14.68
N PHE A 173 4.82 -1.96 -15.73
CA PHE A 173 4.23 -3.28 -15.95
C PHE A 173 4.79 -3.90 -17.24
N ASP A 174 4.82 -5.23 -17.28
CA ASP A 174 5.08 -5.98 -18.51
C ASP A 174 3.84 -5.99 -19.44
N PRO A 175 3.96 -6.55 -20.67
CA PRO A 175 2.84 -6.66 -21.61
C PRO A 175 1.63 -7.47 -21.08
N GLN A 176 1.83 -8.35 -20.10
CA GLN A 176 0.77 -9.14 -19.47
C GLN A 176 0.11 -8.38 -18.29
N GLY A 177 0.61 -7.19 -17.94
CA GLY A 177 0.07 -6.36 -16.86
C GLY A 177 0.62 -6.69 -15.48
N ASN A 178 1.71 -7.45 -15.38
CA ASN A 178 2.34 -7.79 -14.11
C ASN A 178 3.62 -7.00 -13.88
N MET A 179 4.02 -6.83 -12.61
CA MET A 179 5.27 -6.15 -12.30
C MET A 179 6.48 -7.07 -12.56
N PRO A 180 7.57 -6.55 -13.14
CA PRO A 180 8.69 -7.41 -13.49
C PRO A 180 9.35 -8.16 -12.33
N SER A 181 9.78 -9.38 -12.68
CA SER A 181 10.53 -10.41 -11.95
C SER A 181 11.79 -10.05 -11.15
N TYR A 182 12.56 -9.12 -11.71
CA TYR A 182 14.00 -9.05 -11.50
C TYR A 182 14.44 -7.88 -10.60
N GLY A 183 13.51 -7.05 -10.13
CA GLY A 183 13.83 -5.92 -9.27
C GLY A 183 12.62 -5.43 -8.50
N ASP A 184 12.85 -4.53 -7.54
CA ASP A 184 11.77 -3.82 -6.89
C ASP A 184 11.25 -2.67 -7.78
N PRO A 185 9.98 -2.26 -7.61
CA PRO A 185 9.33 -1.28 -8.50
C PRO A 185 10.07 0.06 -8.64
N LYS A 186 10.72 0.54 -7.57
CA LYS A 186 11.40 1.85 -7.60
C LYS A 186 12.69 1.81 -8.41
N LEU A 187 13.45 0.71 -8.28
CA LEU A 187 14.64 0.49 -9.08
C LEU A 187 14.28 0.32 -10.56
N ILE A 188 13.26 -0.50 -10.85
CA ILE A 188 12.77 -0.72 -12.21
C ILE A 188 12.36 0.61 -12.85
N TRP A 189 11.59 1.44 -12.14
CA TRP A 189 11.22 2.77 -12.63
C TRP A 189 12.46 3.63 -12.93
N ALA A 190 13.43 3.66 -12.02
CA ALA A 190 14.64 4.46 -12.20
C ALA A 190 15.47 4.02 -13.41
N MET A 191 15.51 2.71 -13.71
CA MET A 191 16.17 2.16 -14.89
C MET A 191 15.48 2.56 -16.20
N HIS A 192 14.17 2.76 -16.19
CA HIS A 192 13.40 3.21 -17.36
C HIS A 192 13.44 4.73 -17.56
N HIS A 193 13.99 5.48 -16.60
CA HIS A 193 14.09 6.95 -16.64
C HIS A 193 15.54 7.43 -16.45
N PRO A 194 16.49 6.99 -17.31
CA PRO A 194 17.90 7.36 -17.17
C PRO A 194 18.15 8.87 -17.31
N GLU A 195 17.26 9.60 -17.97
CA GLU A 195 17.32 11.06 -18.15
C GLU A 195 17.21 11.85 -16.84
N ILE A 196 16.69 11.24 -15.78
CA ILE A 196 16.57 11.85 -14.45
C ILE A 196 17.89 11.76 -13.67
N PHE A 197 18.76 10.81 -14.01
CA PHE A 197 19.93 10.46 -13.20
C PHE A 197 21.25 10.80 -13.90
N PRO A 198 22.32 11.11 -13.13
CA PRO A 198 22.38 11.13 -11.67
C PRO A 198 21.85 12.45 -11.06
N VAL A 199 21.31 12.36 -9.84
CA VAL A 199 20.75 13.51 -9.11
C VAL A 199 21.76 14.04 -8.09
N GLU A 200 22.02 15.35 -8.08
CA GLU A 200 22.89 15.99 -7.08
C GLU A 200 22.22 16.06 -5.70
N ILE A 201 22.77 15.27 -4.76
CA ILE A 201 22.21 15.13 -3.41
C ILE A 201 22.24 16.43 -2.63
N ASN A 202 23.10 17.39 -2.92
CA ASN A 202 23.15 18.64 -2.14
C ASN A 202 22.09 19.68 -2.57
N THR A 203 21.47 19.53 -3.74
CA THR A 203 20.52 20.52 -4.28
C THR A 203 19.14 19.95 -4.60
N ALA A 204 19.03 18.62 -4.80
CA ALA A 204 17.77 17.97 -5.18
C ALA A 204 16.59 18.28 -4.25
N SER A 205 15.40 18.51 -4.80
CA SER A 205 14.17 18.65 -4.02
C SER A 205 13.84 17.38 -3.24
N GLN A 206 12.93 17.47 -2.26
CA GLN A 206 12.47 16.28 -1.54
C GLN A 206 11.85 15.25 -2.50
N GLU A 207 11.10 15.71 -3.50
CA GLU A 207 10.49 14.85 -4.51
C GLU A 207 11.55 14.14 -5.35
N GLN A 208 12.56 14.86 -5.83
CA GLN A 208 13.68 14.27 -6.58
C GLN A 208 14.43 13.23 -5.73
N LEU A 209 14.66 13.51 -4.45
CA LEU A 209 15.27 12.53 -3.53
C LEU A 209 14.42 11.26 -3.39
N LEU A 210 13.09 11.39 -3.38
CA LEU A 210 12.16 10.26 -3.33
C LEU A 210 12.15 9.44 -4.62
N ARG A 211 12.71 9.92 -5.73
CA ARG A 211 12.87 9.12 -6.96
C ARG A 211 14.12 8.22 -6.94
N ILE A 212 15.13 8.55 -6.14
CA ILE A 212 16.42 7.84 -6.09
C ILE A 212 16.30 6.49 -5.34
N PRO A 213 16.60 5.34 -5.96
CA PRO A 213 16.67 4.04 -5.27
C PRO A 213 17.57 4.09 -4.04
N GLY A 214 17.18 3.41 -2.96
CA GLY A 214 17.91 3.44 -1.68
C GLY A 214 17.63 4.67 -0.78
N ILE A 215 16.95 5.70 -1.29
CA ILE A 215 16.49 6.85 -0.48
C ILE A 215 14.99 6.73 -0.24
N GLY A 216 14.56 6.79 1.01
CA GLY A 216 13.15 6.74 1.44
C GLY A 216 12.72 8.05 2.14
N PRO A 217 11.44 8.19 2.53
CA PRO A 217 10.92 9.44 3.10
C PRO A 217 11.66 9.95 4.32
N LYS A 218 12.08 9.03 5.21
CA LYS A 218 12.87 9.39 6.41
C LYS A 218 14.28 9.88 6.02
N SER A 219 14.98 9.17 5.13
CA SER A 219 16.32 9.57 4.72
C SER A 219 16.31 10.81 3.83
N ALA A 220 15.32 11.00 2.95
CA ALA A 220 15.14 12.24 2.18
C ALA A 220 15.00 13.48 3.08
N LYS A 221 14.17 13.40 4.12
CA LYS A 221 14.05 14.48 5.13
C LYS A 221 15.37 14.74 5.86
N ARG A 222 16.08 13.68 6.25
CA ARG A 222 17.38 13.79 6.93
C ARG A 222 18.47 14.36 6.03
N ILE A 223 18.47 14.03 4.74
CA ILE A 223 19.36 14.63 3.73
C ILE A 223 19.15 16.14 3.69
N ILE A 224 17.89 16.59 3.56
CA ILE A 224 17.57 18.02 3.53
C ILE A 224 18.02 18.72 4.82
N ALA A 225 17.81 18.09 5.98
CA ALA A 225 18.27 18.62 7.26
C ALA A 225 19.80 18.69 7.35
N TRP A 226 20.51 17.68 6.82
CA TRP A 226 21.97 17.63 6.81
C TRP A 226 22.58 18.74 5.97
N ARG A 227 22.00 19.06 4.81
CA ARG A 227 22.45 20.14 3.90
C ARG A 227 22.62 21.50 4.58
N LYS A 228 21.86 21.75 5.66
CA LYS A 228 21.95 22.98 6.46
C LYS A 228 23.24 23.07 7.28
N LYS A 229 23.86 21.93 7.60
CA LYS A 229 25.08 21.83 8.42
C LYS A 229 26.33 21.61 7.58
N GLY A 230 26.18 20.98 6.42
CA GLY A 230 27.29 20.66 5.53
C GLY A 230 26.83 19.97 4.26
N LYS A 231 27.77 19.74 3.34
CA LYS A 231 27.52 19.05 2.07
C LYS A 231 27.90 17.58 2.16
N PHE A 232 27.16 16.73 1.46
CA PHE A 232 27.56 15.36 1.17
C PHE A 232 28.67 15.37 0.11
N ARG A 233 29.77 14.68 0.40
CA ARG A 233 30.94 14.50 -0.46
C ARG A 233 31.28 13.03 -0.64
N GLU A 234 30.97 12.20 0.36
CA GLU A 234 31.36 10.79 0.40
C GLU A 234 30.14 9.89 0.58
N LEU A 235 30.17 8.71 -0.06
CA LEU A 235 29.00 7.83 -0.14
C LEU A 235 28.51 7.36 1.23
N TYR A 236 29.43 7.07 2.15
CA TYR A 236 29.10 6.61 3.51
C TYR A 236 28.32 7.64 4.34
N GLU A 237 28.34 8.93 3.95
CA GLU A 237 27.54 9.96 4.61
C GLU A 237 26.03 9.76 4.35
N LEU A 238 25.65 9.18 3.22
CA LEU A 238 24.27 8.78 2.95
C LEU A 238 23.81 7.67 3.91
N ALA A 239 24.69 6.73 4.25
CA ALA A 239 24.39 5.67 5.21
C ALA A 239 24.13 6.26 6.61
N LYS A 240 24.87 7.31 7.01
CA LYS A 240 24.66 7.99 8.32
C LYS A 240 23.27 8.61 8.47
N VAL A 241 22.62 8.98 7.36
CA VAL A 241 21.23 9.50 7.37
C VAL A 241 20.17 8.42 7.17
N GLY A 242 20.59 7.15 7.09
CA GLY A 242 19.72 5.98 6.96
C GLY A 242 19.24 5.72 5.53
N ALA A 243 19.98 6.18 4.52
CA ALA A 243 19.79 5.72 3.15
C ALA A 243 20.60 4.45 2.89
N ASP A 244 20.14 3.62 1.97
CA ASP A 244 20.95 2.55 1.39
C ASP A 244 21.91 3.16 0.38
N ALA A 245 23.12 3.44 0.83
CA ALA A 245 24.11 4.17 0.07
C ALA A 245 24.59 3.38 -1.16
N ASN A 246 24.77 2.07 -1.05
CA ASN A 246 25.20 1.22 -2.17
C ASN A 246 24.14 1.23 -3.28
N ARG A 247 22.87 1.14 -2.90
CA ARG A 247 21.77 1.17 -3.84
C ARG A 247 21.55 2.55 -4.47
N ALA A 248 21.85 3.63 -3.74
CA ALA A 248 21.76 4.99 -4.24
C ALA A 248 22.94 5.38 -5.14
N ALA A 249 24.12 4.79 -4.94
CA ALA A 249 25.36 5.20 -5.59
C ALA A 249 25.29 5.36 -7.13
N PRO A 250 24.62 4.48 -7.90
CA PRO A 250 24.52 4.62 -9.35
C PRO A 250 23.72 5.87 -9.80
N PHE A 251 22.88 6.40 -8.92
CA PHE A 251 21.84 7.37 -9.24
C PHE A 251 22.15 8.78 -8.72
N VAL A 252 23.32 9.00 -8.12
CA VAL A 252 23.60 10.24 -7.37
C VAL A 252 24.92 10.91 -7.75
N LEU A 253 24.95 12.22 -7.57
CA LEU A 253 26.17 13.00 -7.44
C LEU A 253 26.33 13.48 -6.00
N LEU A 254 27.58 13.51 -5.54
CA LEU A 254 27.99 14.04 -4.25
C LEU A 254 28.91 15.24 -4.50
N ASN A 255 28.31 16.44 -4.47
CA ASN A 255 29.01 17.70 -4.71
C ASN A 255 29.75 17.71 -6.07
N GLY A 256 29.01 17.32 -7.12
CA GLY A 256 29.46 17.29 -8.51
C GLY A 256 30.21 16.03 -8.92
N LYS A 257 30.45 15.08 -8.00
CA LYS A 257 31.23 13.86 -8.27
C LYS A 257 30.36 12.61 -8.17
N ARG A 258 30.55 11.68 -9.12
CA ARG A 258 29.99 10.33 -8.98
C ARG A 258 30.76 9.58 -7.89
N PRO A 259 30.08 8.94 -6.93
CA PRO A 259 30.76 8.12 -5.94
C PRO A 259 31.40 6.91 -6.62
N CYS A 260 32.58 6.49 -6.14
CA CYS A 260 33.11 5.18 -6.49
C CYS A 260 32.20 4.11 -5.88
N PHE A 261 31.62 3.25 -6.71
CA PHE A 261 30.89 2.07 -6.25
C PHE A 261 31.28 0.88 -7.10
N GLN A 262 31.36 -0.29 -6.47
CA GLN A 262 31.50 -1.56 -7.17
C GLN A 262 30.10 -2.09 -7.43
N MET A 263 29.77 -2.37 -8.69
CA MET A 263 28.52 -3.08 -8.99
C MET A 263 28.56 -4.42 -8.27
N PRO A 264 27.49 -4.81 -7.54
CA PRO A 264 27.38 -6.18 -7.08
C PRO A 264 27.50 -7.09 -8.31
N LEU A 265 28.30 -8.15 -8.21
CA LEU A 265 28.35 -9.19 -9.24
C LEU A 265 26.92 -9.67 -9.48
N SER A 266 26.45 -9.54 -10.72
CA SER A 266 25.17 -10.10 -11.15
C SER A 266 25.15 -11.58 -10.81
N LEU A 267 24.21 -12.00 -9.96
CA LEU A 267 23.88 -13.41 -9.73
C LEU A 267 22.89 -13.89 -10.80
#